data_AF-A0AA91BIV8-F1
#
_entry.id   AF-A0AA91BIV8-F1
#
_cell.length_a   1.000
_cell.length_b   1.000
_cell.length_c   1.000
_cell.angle_alpha   90.00
_cell.angle_beta   90.00
_cell.angle_gamma   90.00
#
_symmetry.space_group_name_H-M   'P 1'
#
loop_
_entity.id
_entity.type
_entity.pdbx_description
1 polymer ?
#
loop_
_entity_poly.entity_id
_entity_poly.type
_entity_poly.pdbx_seq_one_letter_code
_entity_poly.pdbx_strand_id
1 'polypeptide(L)'
;MRTIVILYLSMMGLLAWHAHNLKKDLDSAKTEIGTLSAGIESRDNAITRLQDEARQQADNERALRQSLSYASTLALSREQKIQRLLNENKILRDWFATALPADVIRLHQRPAFASPNDYLRWLSDSEQLPAAGQQSGG
;
A
#
# COMPACT_ATOMS: atom_id res chain seq x y z
N MET A 1 -72.47 65.60 1.55
CA MET A 1 -71.40 65.56 2.59
C MET A 1 -71.34 64.24 3.34
N ARG A 2 -72.38 63.80 4.08
CA ARG A 2 -72.35 62.53 4.85
C ARG A 2 -71.98 61.27 4.04
N THR A 3 -72.51 61.12 2.82
CA THR A 3 -72.25 59.96 1.97
C THR A 3 -70.81 59.88 1.46
N ILE A 4 -70.20 61.02 1.12
CA ILE A 4 -68.80 61.10 0.67
C ILE A 4 -67.85 60.69 1.80
N VAL A 5 -68.12 61.14 3.04
CA VAL A 5 -67.31 60.77 4.21
C VAL A 5 -67.37 59.27 4.47
N ILE A 6 -68.55 58.64 4.33
CA ILE A 6 -68.71 57.20 4.49
C ILE A 6 -67.93 56.42 3.41
N LEU A 7 -67.94 56.90 2.16
CA LEU A 7 -67.17 56.28 1.08
C LEU A 7 -65.66 56.35 1.35
N TYR A 8 -65.14 57.50 1.80
CA TYR A 8 -63.72 57.63 2.15
C TYR A 8 -63.32 56.71 3.32
N LEU A 9 -64.16 56.63 4.37
CA LEU A 9 -63.90 55.73 5.49
C LEU A 9 -63.92 54.26 5.08
N SER A 10 -64.86 53.87 4.22
CA SER A 10 -64.93 52.51 3.67
C SER A 10 -63.70 52.19 2.81
N MET A 11 -63.29 53.10 1.93
CA MET A 11 -62.09 52.97 1.11
C MET A 11 -60.82 52.81 1.96
N MET A 12 -60.71 53.63 3.02
CA MET A 12 -59.57 53.62 3.93
C MET A 12 -59.52 52.34 4.78
N GLY A 13 -60.67 51.82 5.18
CA GLY A 13 -60.79 50.52 5.83
C GLY A 13 -60.34 49.36 4.93
N LEU A 14 -60.73 49.38 3.65
CA LEU A 14 -60.32 48.37 2.67
C LEU A 14 -58.80 48.43 2.40
N LEU A 15 -58.24 49.63 2.27
CA LEU A 15 -56.80 49.81 2.10
C LEU A 15 -56.00 49.36 3.33
N ALA A 16 -56.47 49.68 4.53
CA ALA A 16 -55.83 49.24 5.77
C ALA A 16 -55.86 47.70 5.91
N TRP A 17 -56.98 47.07 5.56
CA TRP A 17 -57.11 45.61 5.56
C TRP A 17 -56.18 44.96 4.52
N HIS A 18 -56.12 45.50 3.31
CA HIS A 18 -55.23 45.00 2.27
C HIS A 18 -53.75 45.13 2.67
N ALA A 19 -53.36 46.30 3.19
CA ALA A 19 -52.00 46.52 3.69
C ALA A 19 -51.65 45.58 4.86
N HIS A 20 -52.62 45.30 5.74
CA HIS A 20 -52.43 44.34 6.84
C HIS A 20 -52.19 42.92 6.33
N ASN A 21 -52.96 42.47 5.33
CA ASN A 21 -52.79 41.15 4.72
C ASN A 21 -51.44 41.02 4.01
N LEU A 22 -51.05 42.03 3.22
CA LEU A 22 -49.75 42.05 2.54
C LEU A 22 -48.59 41.99 3.52
N LYS A 23 -48.71 42.70 4.66
CA LYS A 23 -47.69 42.67 5.70
C LYS A 23 -47.57 41.28 6.34
N LYS A 24 -48.70 40.63 6.63
CA LYS A 24 -48.72 39.26 7.17
C LYS A 24 -48.05 38.27 6.21
N ASP A 25 -48.33 38.37 4.91
CA ASP A 25 -47.76 37.47 3.91
C ASP A 25 -46.26 37.71 3.74
N LEU A 26 -45.81 38.97 3.78
CA LEU A 26 -44.38 39.32 3.77
C LEU A 26 -43.65 38.78 5.01
N ASP A 27 -44.24 38.92 6.19
CA ASP A 27 -43.65 38.42 7.44
C ASP A 27 -43.56 36.88 7.40
N SER A 28 -44.61 36.21 6.90
CA SER A 28 -44.61 34.74 6.73
C SER A 28 -43.52 34.28 5.75
N ALA A 29 -43.40 34.94 4.59
CA ALA A 29 -42.37 34.64 3.59
C ALA A 29 -40.95 34.87 4.14
N LYS A 30 -40.75 35.92 4.94
CA LYS A 30 -39.46 36.17 5.61
C LYS A 30 -39.10 35.08 6.60
N THR A 31 -40.06 34.63 7.40
CA THR A 31 -39.84 33.52 8.33
C THR A 31 -39.51 32.23 7.57
N GLU A 32 -40.24 31.92 6.51
CA GLU A 32 -39.99 30.76 5.66
C GLU A 32 -38.58 30.81 5.05
N ILE A 33 -38.21 31.92 4.41
CA ILE A 33 -36.85 32.11 3.86
C ILE A 33 -35.79 31.95 4.95
N GLY A 34 -36.01 32.49 6.15
CA GLY A 34 -35.10 32.31 7.29
C GLY A 34 -34.93 30.84 7.67
N THR A 35 -36.02 30.07 7.72
CA THR A 35 -35.97 28.63 8.02
C THR A 35 -35.29 27.82 6.92
N LEU A 36 -35.54 28.12 5.65
CA LEU A 36 -34.87 27.46 4.53
C LEU A 36 -33.37 27.79 4.53
N SER A 37 -33.00 29.05 4.77
CA SER A 37 -31.59 29.46 4.84
C SER A 37 -30.84 28.73 5.95
N ALA A 38 -31.42 28.65 7.15
CA ALA A 38 -30.85 27.88 8.25
C ALA A 38 -30.77 26.38 7.94
N GLY A 39 -31.78 25.84 7.24
CA GLY A 39 -31.78 24.45 6.78
C GLY A 39 -30.69 24.17 5.74
N ILE A 40 -30.45 25.10 4.81
CA ILE A 40 -29.36 25.00 3.81
C ILE A 40 -28.02 25.07 4.51
N GLU A 41 -27.81 26.03 5.42
CA GLU A 41 -26.56 26.16 6.18
C GLU A 41 -26.25 24.91 7.01
N SER A 42 -27.26 24.32 7.66
CA SER A 42 -27.11 23.06 8.39
C SER A 42 -26.69 21.91 7.46
N ARG A 43 -27.31 21.80 6.29
CA ARG A 43 -26.97 20.79 5.29
C ARG A 43 -25.57 21.00 4.71
N ASP A 44 -25.18 22.24 4.44
CA ASP A 44 -23.85 22.57 3.91
C ASP A 44 -22.75 22.21 4.92
N ASN A 45 -23.00 22.51 6.20
CA ASN A 45 -22.12 22.08 7.29
C ASN A 45 -22.03 20.55 7.39
N ALA A 46 -23.15 19.83 7.24
CA ALA A 46 -23.15 18.37 7.25
C ALA A 46 -22.40 17.79 6.05
N ILE A 47 -22.59 18.35 4.85
CA ILE A 47 -21.87 17.95 3.64
C ILE A 47 -20.38 18.18 3.81
N THR A 48 -19.97 19.35 4.33
CA THR A 48 -18.55 19.67 4.58
C THR A 48 -17.93 18.67 5.55
N ARG A 49 -18.61 18.35 6.66
CA ARG A 49 -18.12 17.33 7.60
C ARG A 49 -17.97 15.95 6.97
N LEU A 50 -18.97 15.52 6.20
CA LEU A 50 -18.92 14.22 5.50
C LEU A 50 -17.81 14.17 4.45
N GLN A 51 -17.56 15.28 3.75
CA GLN A 51 -16.44 15.36 2.79
C GLN A 51 -15.09 15.27 3.50
N ASP A 52 -14.92 15.94 4.63
CA ASP A 52 -13.69 15.89 5.41
C ASP A 52 -13.45 14.48 5.99
N GLU A 53 -14.50 13.84 6.52
CA GLU A 53 -14.42 12.46 7.00
C GLU A 53 -14.08 11.48 5.87
N ALA A 54 -14.72 11.62 4.70
CA ALA A 54 -14.42 10.79 3.53
C ALA A 54 -12.98 10.98 3.03
N ARG A 55 -12.45 12.21 3.07
CA ARG A 55 -11.05 12.49 2.73
C ARG A 55 -10.10 11.81 3.71
N GLN A 56 -10.34 11.97 5.02
CA GLN A 56 -9.53 11.31 6.05
C GLN A 56 -9.58 9.79 5.93
N GLN A 57 -10.76 9.22 5.68
CA GLN A 57 -10.91 7.78 5.48
C GLN A 57 -10.13 7.31 4.24
N ALA A 58 -10.20 8.04 3.13
CA ALA A 58 -9.45 7.70 1.93
C ALA A 58 -7.93 7.76 2.15
N ASP A 59 -7.43 8.74 2.91
CA ASP A 59 -6.01 8.84 3.25
C ASP A 59 -5.56 7.70 4.16
N ASN A 60 -6.36 7.36 5.18
CA ASN A 60 -6.11 6.21 6.06
C ASN A 60 -6.09 4.90 5.28
N GLU A 61 -7.03 4.71 4.35
CA GLU A 61 -7.07 3.52 3.50
C GLU A 61 -5.85 3.43 2.58
N ARG A 62 -5.41 4.56 1.99
CA ARG A 62 -4.17 4.61 1.20
C ARG A 62 -2.96 4.23 2.03
N ALA A 63 -2.82 4.80 3.23
CA ALA A 63 -1.71 4.49 4.14
C ALA A 63 -1.72 3.00 4.53
N LEU A 64 -2.90 2.43 4.81
CA LEU A 64 -3.04 1.01 5.12
C LEU A 64 -2.65 0.12 3.93
N ARG A 65 -3.11 0.45 2.72
CA ARG A 65 -2.74 -0.27 1.48
C ARG A 65 -1.24 -0.22 1.21
N GLN A 66 -0.61 0.93 1.43
CA GLN A 66 0.85 1.08 1.30
C GLN A 66 1.59 0.21 2.32
N SER A 67 1.16 0.21 3.59
CA SER A 67 1.73 -0.64 4.63
C SER A 67 1.61 -2.12 4.30
N LEU A 68 0.44 -2.55 3.81
CA LEU A 68 0.20 -3.93 3.41
C LEU A 68 1.08 -4.33 2.21
N SER A 69 1.22 -3.46 1.21
CA SER A 69 2.11 -3.69 0.07
C SER A 69 3.58 -3.77 0.49
N TYR A 70 4.01 -2.92 1.42
CA TYR A 70 5.36 -2.98 1.96
C TYR A 70 5.60 -4.27 2.76
N ALA A 71 4.66 -4.63 3.63
CA ALA A 71 4.74 -5.87 4.39
C ALA A 71 4.75 -7.11 3.49
N SER A 72 3.94 -7.14 2.42
CA SER A 72 3.89 -8.26 1.48
C SER A 72 5.19 -8.41 0.70
N THR A 73 5.74 -7.30 0.18
CA THR A 73 7.04 -7.31 -0.50
C THR A 73 8.18 -7.74 0.42
N LEU A 74 8.18 -7.28 1.67
CA LEU A 74 9.16 -7.72 2.66
C LEU A 74 9.01 -9.22 2.99
N ALA A 75 7.77 -9.72 3.13
CA ALA A 75 7.51 -11.13 3.37
C ALA A 75 8.01 -12.00 2.21
N LEU A 76 7.73 -11.59 0.97
CA LEU A 76 8.23 -12.27 -0.24
C LEU A 76 9.76 -12.28 -0.31
N SER A 77 10.43 -11.16 -0.01
CA SER A 77 11.90 -11.12 -0.03
C SER A 77 12.52 -12.01 1.06
N ARG A 78 11.88 -12.08 2.24
CA ARG A 78 12.30 -12.98 3.32
C ARG A 78 12.14 -14.44 2.92
N GLU A 79 11.01 -14.80 2.33
CA GLU A 79 10.76 -16.16 1.86
C GLU A 79 11.79 -16.58 0.80
N GLN A 80 12.03 -15.73 -0.20
CA GLN A 80 13.07 -15.97 -1.21
C GLN A 80 14.46 -16.13 -0.60
N LYS A 81 14.80 -15.32 0.42
CA LYS A 81 16.06 -15.43 1.14
C LYS A 81 16.17 -16.75 1.90
N ILE A 82 15.11 -17.17 2.59
CA ILE A 82 15.06 -18.45 3.32
C ILE A 82 15.25 -19.61 2.34
N GLN A 83 14.53 -19.61 1.21
CA GLN A 83 14.66 -20.65 0.18
C GLN A 83 16.07 -20.71 -0.39
N ARG A 84 16.68 -19.55 -0.68
CA ARG A 84 18.07 -19.49 -1.14
C ARG A 84 19.02 -20.10 -0.11
N LEU A 85 18.92 -19.70 1.15
CA LEU A 85 19.77 -20.22 2.22
C LEU A 85 19.57 -21.73 2.43
N LEU A 86 18.34 -22.22 2.33
CA LEU A 86 18.03 -23.64 2.42
C LEU A 86 18.67 -24.42 1.27
N ASN A 87 18.57 -23.89 0.04
CA ASN A 87 19.17 -24.51 -1.15
C ASN A 87 20.70 -24.50 -1.07
N GLU A 88 21.31 -23.38 -0.70
CA GLU A 88 22.77 -23.27 -0.49
C GLU A 88 23.24 -24.25 0.59
N ASN A 89 22.52 -24.34 1.72
CA ASN A 89 22.85 -25.29 2.78
C ASN A 89 22.76 -26.74 2.28
N LYS A 90 21.74 -27.09 1.50
CA LYS A 90 21.62 -28.42 0.89
C LYS A 90 22.80 -28.69 -0.05
N ILE A 91 23.12 -27.77 -0.96
CA ILE A 91 24.25 -27.91 -1.90
C ILE A 91 25.56 -28.14 -1.14
N LEU A 92 25.82 -27.36 -0.09
CA LEU A 92 27.02 -27.52 0.73
C LEU A 92 27.05 -28.88 1.43
N ARG A 93 25.92 -29.33 1.99
CA ARG A 93 25.82 -30.65 2.64
C ARG A 93 26.07 -31.78 1.64
N ASP A 94 25.51 -31.69 0.44
CA ASP A 94 25.71 -32.68 -0.62
C ASP A 94 27.17 -32.70 -1.10
N TRP A 95 27.80 -31.52 -1.23
CA TRP A 95 29.22 -31.40 -1.59
C TRP A 95 30.13 -32.04 -0.53
N PHE A 96 29.89 -31.77 0.76
CA PHE A 96 30.65 -32.39 1.86
C PHE A 96 30.41 -33.90 1.97
N ALA A 97 29.22 -34.39 1.63
CA ALA A 97 28.90 -35.82 1.65
C ALA A 97 29.45 -36.59 0.43
N THR A 98 29.84 -35.88 -0.64
CA THR A 98 30.43 -36.49 -1.83
C THR A 98 31.86 -36.95 -1.51
N ALA A 99 32.18 -38.20 -1.84
CA ALA A 99 33.52 -38.74 -1.64
C ALA A 99 34.56 -37.91 -2.40
N LEU A 100 35.70 -37.63 -1.77
CA LEU A 100 36.77 -36.87 -2.41
C LEU A 100 37.25 -37.61 -3.68
N PRO A 101 37.48 -36.90 -4.79
CA PRO A 101 38.06 -37.51 -5.98
C PRO A 101 39.39 -38.19 -5.65
N ALA A 102 39.64 -39.34 -6.26
CA ALA A 102 40.85 -40.13 -6.02
C ALA A 102 42.14 -39.30 -6.21
N ASP A 103 42.12 -38.36 -7.14
CA ASP A 103 43.25 -37.46 -7.44
C ASP A 103 43.60 -36.57 -6.25
N VAL A 104 42.57 -36.04 -5.56
CA VAL A 104 42.74 -35.20 -4.37
C VAL A 104 43.25 -36.03 -3.20
N ILE A 105 42.73 -37.26 -3.04
CA ILE A 105 43.18 -38.20 -2.00
C ILE A 105 44.66 -38.55 -2.21
N ARG A 106 45.07 -38.81 -3.46
CA ARG A 106 46.46 -39.16 -3.80
C ARG A 106 47.41 -37.99 -3.63
N LEU A 107 46.96 -36.75 -3.90
CA LEU A 107 47.74 -35.55 -3.65
C LEU A 107 47.97 -35.31 -2.15
N HIS A 108 46.95 -35.59 -1.34
CA HIS A 108 47.02 -35.46 0.12
C HIS A 108 47.85 -36.56 0.78
N GLN A 109 47.94 -37.73 0.15
CA GLN A 109 48.89 -38.80 0.48
C GLN A 109 50.30 -38.43 -0.01
N ARG A 110 50.83 -37.30 0.49
CA ARG A 110 52.15 -36.79 0.12
C ARG A 110 53.25 -37.64 0.76
N PRO A 111 54.17 -38.24 -0.02
CA PRO A 111 55.40 -38.82 0.50
C PRO A 111 56.32 -37.72 1.08
N ALA A 112 57.11 -38.02 2.11
CA ALA A 112 58.15 -37.08 2.57
C ALA A 112 59.25 -36.98 1.50
N PHE A 113 59.48 -35.78 0.95
CA PHE A 113 60.53 -35.51 -0.04
C PHE A 113 61.76 -34.88 0.62
N ALA A 114 62.95 -35.36 0.26
CA ALA A 114 64.23 -34.85 0.77
C ALA A 114 64.75 -33.62 0.00
N SER A 115 64.25 -33.37 -1.23
CA SER A 115 64.69 -32.29 -2.10
C SER A 115 63.53 -31.72 -2.94
N PRO A 116 63.55 -30.41 -3.27
CA PRO A 116 62.56 -29.79 -4.17
C PRO A 116 62.46 -30.44 -5.57
N ASN A 117 63.56 -30.99 -6.09
CA ASN A 117 63.54 -31.70 -7.39
C ASN A 117 62.75 -33.01 -7.32
N ASP A 118 62.78 -33.71 -6.18
CA ASP A 118 62.01 -34.95 -6.00
C ASP A 118 60.51 -34.69 -5.93
N TYR A 119 60.12 -33.53 -5.39
CA TYR A 119 58.73 -33.07 -5.41
C TYR A 119 58.24 -32.79 -6.83
N LEU A 120 59.01 -32.06 -7.63
CA LEU A 120 58.64 -31.75 -9.02
C LEU A 120 58.54 -33.03 -9.86
N ARG A 121 59.47 -33.97 -9.70
CA ARG A 121 59.43 -35.27 -10.40
C ARG A 121 58.21 -36.10 -10.02
N TRP A 122 57.87 -36.19 -8.73
CA TRP A 122 56.67 -36.89 -8.27
C TRP A 122 55.37 -36.26 -8.80
N LEU A 123 55.32 -34.93 -8.87
CA LEU A 123 54.17 -34.21 -9.44
C LEU A 123 54.05 -34.45 -10.96
N SER A 124 55.15 -34.42 -11.69
CA SER A 124 55.18 -34.67 -13.14
C SER A 124 54.84 -36.11 -13.51
N ASP A 125 55.33 -37.12 -12.77
CA ASP A 125 54.92 -38.51 -12.96
C ASP A 125 53.43 -38.73 -12.61
N SER A 126 52.87 -37.85 -11.77
CA SER A 126 51.47 -37.90 -11.37
C SER A 126 50.50 -37.26 -12.37
N GLU A 127 50.98 -36.47 -13.34
CA GLU A 127 50.17 -35.72 -14.30
C GLU A 127 49.55 -36.58 -15.43
N GLN A 128 49.93 -37.85 -15.56
CA GLN A 128 49.26 -38.80 -16.47
C GLN A 128 47.93 -39.28 -15.86
N LEU A 129 46.96 -38.37 -15.76
CA LEU A 129 45.59 -38.65 -15.30
C LEU A 129 44.61 -38.59 -16.49
N PRO A 130 43.63 -39.50 -16.60
CA PRO A 130 42.59 -39.42 -17.63
C PRO A 130 41.76 -38.14 -17.42
N ALA A 131 41.34 -37.50 -18.51
CA ALA A 131 40.54 -36.28 -18.46
C ALA A 131 39.29 -36.45 -17.58
N ALA A 132 39.13 -35.59 -16.58
CA ALA A 132 37.95 -35.55 -15.73
C ALA A 132 36.72 -35.22 -16.59
N GLY A 133 35.87 -36.21 -16.86
CA GLY A 133 34.62 -35.99 -17.59
C GLY A 133 33.96 -37.18 -18.27
N GLN A 134 34.60 -38.36 -18.39
CA GLN A 134 33.94 -39.50 -19.00
C GLN A 134 33.03 -40.22 -17.99
N GLN A 135 31.82 -39.70 -17.80
CA GLN A 135 30.71 -40.49 -17.29
C GLN A 135 30.51 -41.68 -18.23
N SER A 136 30.86 -42.88 -17.74
CA SER A 136 30.50 -44.13 -18.41
C SER A 136 29.00 -44.34 -18.16
N GLY A 137 28.19 -43.98 -19.15
CA GLY A 137 26.78 -44.37 -19.21
C GLY A 137 26.70 -45.88 -19.43
N GLY A 138 26.07 -46.57 -18.48
CA GLY A 138 25.58 -47.94 -18.59
C GLY A 138 24.10 -47.95 -18.28
#